data_AF-A4SSC3-F1
#
_entry.id   AF-A4SSC3-F1
#
_cell.length_a   1.000
_cell.length_b   1.000
_cell.length_c   1.000
_cell.angle_alpha   90.00
_cell.angle_beta   90.00
_cell.angle_gamma   90.00
#
_symmetry.space_group_name_H-M   'P 1'
#
loop_
_entity.id
_entity.type
_entity.pdbx_description
1 polymer ?
#
loop_
_entity_poly.entity_id
_entity_poly.type
_entity_poly.pdbx_seq_one_letter_code
_entity_poly.pdbx_strand_id
1 'polypeptide(L)' 'MPHCPEPEFNGTTWGEAVAFIPTLQGALRRCQTQLDTLNDWITQEETTP' A
#
# COMPACT_ATOMS: atom_id res chain seq x y z
N MET A 1 11.98 6.31 -2.12
CA MET A 1 10.95 5.24 -2.15
C MET A 1 9.68 5.81 -2.76
N PRO A 2 8.91 5.04 -3.55
CA PRO A 2 7.61 5.51 -4.02
C PRO A 2 6.72 5.86 -2.82
N HIS A 3 5.88 6.89 -2.94
CA HIS A 3 5.00 7.29 -1.85
C HIS A 3 3.84 6.27 -1.73
N CYS A 4 3.40 5.97 -0.49
CA CYS A 4 2.20 5.20 -0.17
C CYS A 4 1.10 6.20 0.23
N PRO A 5 0.45 6.90 -0.73
CA PRO A 5 -0.60 7.84 -0.39
C PRO A 5 -1.86 7.08 0.01
N GLU A 6 -2.47 7.49 1.12
CA GLU A 6 -3.80 7.03 1.49
C GLU A 6 -4.84 7.69 0.57
N PRO A 7 -5.69 6.92 -0.12
CA PRO A 7 -6.69 7.49 -1.00
C PRO A 7 -7.88 8.01 -0.17
N GLU A 8 -8.23 9.28 -0.35
CA GLU A 8 -9.38 9.89 0.32
C GLU A 8 -10.71 9.43 -0.30
N PHE A 9 -11.68 9.07 0.56
CA PHE A 9 -13.04 8.74 0.14
C PHE A 9 -14.01 9.86 0.53
N ASN A 10 -14.59 10.51 -0.47
CA ASN A 10 -15.58 11.59 -0.28
C ASN A 10 -16.98 11.19 -0.77
N GLY A 11 -17.23 9.89 -0.98
CA GLY A 11 -18.54 9.40 -1.42
C GLY A 11 -19.57 9.46 -0.29
N THR A 12 -20.85 9.55 -0.66
CA THR A 12 -21.97 9.68 0.28
C THR A 12 -22.96 8.52 0.19
N THR A 13 -22.76 7.62 -0.77
CA THR A 13 -23.61 6.46 -1.01
C THR A 13 -22.86 5.14 -0.83
N TRP A 14 -23.61 4.08 -0.57
CA TRP A 14 -23.06 2.73 -0.51
C TRP A 14 -22.46 2.29 -1.86
N GLY A 15 -23.09 2.65 -2.98
CA GLY A 15 -22.59 2.32 -4.32
C GLY A 15 -21.21 2.93 -4.61
N GLU A 16 -21.01 4.19 -4.20
CA GLU A 16 -19.70 4.86 -4.31
C GLU A 16 -18.66 4.19 -3.42
N ALA A 17 -19.03 3.77 -2.20
CA ALA A 17 -18.12 3.05 -1.31
C ALA A 17 -17.65 1.72 -1.93
N VAL A 18 -18.58 0.95 -2.51
CA VAL A 18 -18.25 -0.32 -3.19
C VAL A 18 -17.36 -0.08 -4.41
N ALA A 19 -17.67 0.95 -5.21
CA ALA A 19 -16.85 1.32 -6.37
C ALA A 19 -15.44 1.81 -5.98
N PHE A 20 -15.26 2.28 -4.75
CA PHE A 20 -13.98 2.74 -4.23
C PHE A 20 -13.07 1.62 -3.69
N ILE A 21 -13.62 0.44 -3.40
CA ILE A 21 -12.84 -0.71 -2.88
C ILE A 21 -11.60 -1.03 -3.73
N PRO A 22 -11.66 -1.09 -5.08
CA PRO A 22 -10.47 -1.34 -5.90
C PRO A 22 -9.37 -0.28 -5.73
N THR A 23 -9.74 0.97 -5.49
CA THR A 23 -8.78 2.06 -5.21
C THR A 23 -8.05 1.81 -3.91
N LEU A 24 -8.77 1.45 -2.85
CA LEU A 24 -8.17 1.06 -1.55
C LEU A 24 -7.26 -0.16 -1.70
N GLN A 25 -7.72 -1.22 -2.37
CA GLN A 25 -6.92 -2.42 -2.62
C GLN A 25 -5.63 -2.10 -3.41
N GLY A 26 -5.73 -1.22 -4.41
CA GLY A 26 -4.57 -0.76 -5.17
C GLY A 26 -3.57 0.03 -4.32
N ALA A 27 -4.04 0.92 -3.45
CA ALA A 27 -3.20 1.66 -2.53
C ALA A 27 -2.49 0.72 -1.54
N LEU A 28 -3.23 -0.17 -0.89
CA LEU A 28 -2.68 -1.17 0.03
C LEU A 28 -1.62 -2.04 -0.62
N ARG A 29 -1.85 -2.49 -1.87
CA ARG A 29 -0.87 -3.29 -2.61
C ARG A 29 0.44 -2.55 -2.85
N ARG A 30 0.38 -1.26 -3.19
CA ARG A 30 1.59 -0.42 -3.37
C ARG A 30 2.37 -0.25 -2.07
N CYS A 31 1.65 -0.09 -0.96
CA CYS A 31 2.26 0.03 0.37
C CYS A 31 2.92 -1.30 0.78
N GLN A 32 2.25 -2.43 0.51
CA GLN A 32 2.83 -3.75 0.77
C GLN A 32 4.15 -3.96 0.03
N THR A 33 4.23 -3.61 -1.26
CA THR A 33 5.50 -3.72 -2.01
C THR A 33 6.64 -2.91 -1.39
N GLN A 34 6.35 -1.77 -0.76
CA GLN A 34 7.38 -1.00 -0.05
C GLN A 34 7.83 -1.71 1.23
N LEU A 35 6.88 -2.27 1.99
CA LEU A 35 7.21 -3.06 3.18
C LEU A 35 8.06 -4.27 2.79
N ASP A 36 7.70 -4.99 1.71
CA ASP A 36 8.46 -6.13 1.22
C ASP A 36 9.90 -5.71 0.86
N THR A 37 10.05 -4.60 0.13
CA THR A 37 11.38 -4.06 -0.24
C THR A 37 12.22 -3.69 1.00
N LEU A 38 11.59 -3.07 2.01
CA LEU A 38 12.27 -2.72 3.26
C LEU A 38 12.69 -3.95 4.04
N ASN A 39 11.83 -4.97 4.12
CA ASN A 39 12.14 -6.22 4.79
C ASN A 39 13.27 -6.98 4.07
N ASP A 40 13.31 -6.93 2.74
CA ASP A 40 14.41 -7.51 1.96
C ASP A 40 15.74 -6.82 2.30
N TRP A 41 15.76 -5.49 2.43
CA TRP A 41 16.96 -4.75 2.83
C TRP A 41 17.41 -5.06 4.25
N ILE A 42 16.48 -5.14 5.21
CA ILE A 42 16.78 -5.55 6.60
C ILE A 42 17.42 -6.94 6.60
N THR A 43 16.82 -7.90 5.90
CA THR A 43 17.32 -9.27 5.81
C THR A 43 18.71 -9.32 5.18
N GLN A 44 18.96 -8.51 4.14
CA GLN A 44 20.28 -8.41 3.51
C GLN A 44 21.32 -7.84 4.47
N GLU A 45 20.98 -6.81 5.24
CA GLU A 45 21.88 -6.20 6.23
C GLU A 45 22.24 -7.20 7.33
N GLU A 46 21.26 -7.94 7.87
CA GLU A 46 21.48 -8.98 8.88
C GLU A 46 22.33 -10.17 8.39
N THR A 47 22.34 -10.41 7.08
CA THR A 47 23.09 -11.52 6.46
C THR A 47 24.40 -11.08 5.82
N THR A 48 24.76 -9.80 5.92
CA THR A 48 26.04 -9.26 5.45
C THR A 48 27.14 -9.56 6.51
N PRO A 49 28.23 -10.26 6.16
CA PRO A 49 29.29 -10.67 7.10
C PRO A 49 30.08 -9.53 7.75
#